data_AF-J9FFG8-F1
#
_entry.id   AF-J9FFG8-F1
#
_cell.length_a   1.000
_cell.length_b   1.000
_cell.length_c   1.000
_cell.angle_alpha   90.00
_cell.angle_beta   90.00
_cell.angle_gamma   90.00
#
_symmetry.space_group_name_H-M   'P 1'
#
loop_
_entity.id
_entity.type
_entity.pdbx_description
1 polymer ?
#
loop_
_entity_poly.entity_id
_entity_poly.type
_entity_poly.pdbx_seq_one_letter_code
_entity_poly.pdbx_strand_id
1 'polypeptide(L)' 'MGEGKIGNLIKEIESFVDAIDPEICAEEWMIKSGVVAPSRLRQAVSDMDAIRTDAWLLACMLAEADGQSVLAGLPGSQWN' A
#
# COMPACT_ATOMS: atom_id res chain seq x y z
N MET A 1 -24.27 10.11 -9.24
CA MET A 1 -23.64 9.24 -10.24
C MET A 1 -22.80 8.27 -9.42
N GLY A 2 -23.30 7.05 -9.19
CA GLY A 2 -22.64 6.12 -8.28
C GLY A 2 -21.28 5.74 -8.85
N GLU A 3 -20.24 5.81 -8.03
CA GLU A 3 -18.92 5.34 -8.43
C GLU A 3 -19.05 3.89 -8.90
N GLY A 4 -18.48 3.60 -10.07
CA GLY A 4 -18.49 2.25 -10.61
C GLY A 4 -17.82 1.30 -9.61
N LYS A 5 -18.11 0.00 -9.72
CA LYS A 5 -17.48 -1.03 -8.86
C LYS A 5 -15.95 -0.92 -8.86
N ILE A 6 -15.35 -0.47 -9.96
CA ILE A 6 -13.91 -0.24 -10.12
C ILE A 6 -13.45 0.97 -9.31
N GLY A 7 -14.15 2.10 -9.38
CA GLY A 7 -13.84 3.29 -8.59
C GLY A 7 -13.88 3.03 -7.07
N ASN A 8 -14.84 2.24 -6.60
CA ASN A 8 -14.87 1.83 -5.19
C ASN A 8 -13.67 0.95 -4.81
N LEU A 9 -13.31 -0.01 -5.68
CA LEU A 9 -12.17 -0.88 -5.45
C LEU A 9 -10.85 -0.09 -5.40
N ILE A 10 -10.66 0.88 -6.30
CA ILE A 10 -9.49 1.76 -6.29
C ILE A 10 -9.36 2.45 -4.92
N LYS A 11 -10.43 3.07 -4.43
CA LYS A 11 -10.44 3.73 -3.11
C LYS A 11 -10.17 2.79 -1.94
N GLU A 12 -10.68 1.56 -2.00
CA GLU A 12 -10.39 0.55 -0.99
C GLU A 12 -8.89 0.19 -0.98
N ILE A 13 -8.27 0.08 -2.16
CA ILE A 13 -6.83 -0.18 -2.27
C ILE A 13 -6.01 1.04 -1.80
N GLU A 14 -6.40 2.26 -2.17
CA GLU A 14 -5.76 3.50 -1.68
C GLU A 14 -5.84 3.57 -0.16
N SER A 15 -7.02 3.31 0.42
CA SER A 15 -7.20 3.27 1.88
C SER A 15 -6.36 2.18 2.54
N PHE A 16 -6.16 1.03 1.88
CA PHE A 16 -5.29 -0.04 2.37
C PHE A 16 -3.82 0.38 2.34
N VAL A 17 -3.37 1.01 1.27
CA VAL A 17 -2.01 1.56 1.12
C VAL A 17 -1.72 2.61 2.19
N ASP A 18 -2.67 3.50 2.48
CA ASP A 18 -2.54 4.53 3.50
C ASP A 18 -2.54 3.96 4.93
N ALA A 19 -3.21 2.83 5.15
CA ALA A 19 -3.26 2.17 6.45
C ALA A 19 -1.98 1.37 6.76
N ILE A 20 -1.17 1.02 5.76
CA ILE A 20 0.11 0.33 5.96
C ILE A 20 1.18 1.32 6.38
N ASP A 21 1.59 1.24 7.63
CA ASP A 21 2.89 1.68 8.11
C ASP A 21 3.83 0.46 8.17
N PRO A 22 4.84 0.35 7.28
CA PRO A 22 5.70 -0.82 7.22
C PRO A 22 6.44 -1.15 8.52
N GLU A 23 6.79 -0.15 9.33
CA GLU A 23 7.48 -0.34 10.61
C GLU A 23 6.52 -0.93 11.65
N ILE A 24 5.35 -0.30 11.81
CA ILE A 24 4.32 -0.75 12.77
C ILE A 24 3.83 -2.16 12.38
N CYS A 25 3.56 -2.40 11.10
CA CYS A 25 3.11 -3.72 10.62
C CYS A 25 4.16 -4.81 10.85
N ALA A 26 5.44 -4.50 10.64
CA ALA A 26 6.53 -5.44 10.88
C ALA A 26 6.70 -5.77 12.37
N GLU A 27 6.61 -4.76 13.25
CA GLU A 27 6.67 -4.94 14.69
C GLU A 27 5.49 -5.79 15.20
N GLU A 28 4.26 -5.47 14.79
CA GLU A 28 3.09 -6.27 15.16
C GLU A 28 3.20 -7.71 14.67
N TRP A 29 3.70 -7.91 13.45
CA TRP A 29 3.93 -9.25 12.91
C TRP A 29 4.96 -10.02 13.75
N MET A 30 6.06 -9.38 14.18
CA MET A 30 7.05 -10.01 15.05
C MET A 30 6.45 -10.41 16.40
N ILE A 31 5.65 -9.54 17.01
CA ILE A 31 4.95 -9.83 18.27
C ILE A 31 4.00 -11.02 18.10
N LYS A 32 3.18 -11.02 17.06
CA LYS A 32 2.15 -12.05 16.80
C LYS A 32 2.76 -13.40 16.39
N SER A 33 3.88 -13.38 15.65
CA SER A 33 4.57 -14.60 15.17
C SER A 33 5.55 -15.18 16.19
N GLY A 34 5.96 -14.41 17.20
CA GLY A 34 6.99 -14.79 18.16
C GLY A 34 8.43 -14.74 17.59
N VAL A 35 8.62 -14.16 16.40
CA VAL A 35 9.94 -13.98 15.80
C VAL A 35 10.63 -12.78 16.45
N VAL A 36 11.82 -12.98 17.05
CA VAL A 36 12.54 -11.94 17.82
C VAL A 36 13.91 -11.55 17.27
N ALA A 37 14.27 -12.01 16.07
CA ALA A 37 15.57 -11.72 15.47
C ALA A 37 15.59 -10.33 14.80
N PRO A 38 16.55 -9.43 15.10
CA PRO A 38 16.60 -8.09 14.50
C PRO A 38 16.71 -8.07 12.97
N SER A 39 17.38 -9.07 12.38
CA SER A 39 17.45 -9.22 10.92
C SER A 39 16.07 -9.50 10.30
N ARG A 40 15.16 -10.13 11.07
CA ARG A 40 13.78 -10.40 10.65
C ARG A 40 12.92 -9.15 10.70
N LEU A 41 13.19 -8.21 11.61
CA LEU A 41 12.49 -6.92 11.62
C LEU A 41 12.74 -6.19 10.31
N ARG A 42 14.01 -6.04 9.91
CA ARG A 42 14.35 -5.33 8.66
C ARG A 42 13.74 -6.01 7.44
N GLN A 43 13.75 -7.34 7.39
CA GLN A 43 13.10 -8.07 6.31
C GLN A 43 11.59 -7.84 6.30
N ALA A 44 10.94 -7.92 7.46
CA ALA A 44 9.49 -7.70 7.57
C ALA A 44 9.10 -6.27 7.17
N VAL A 45 9.88 -5.26 7.53
CA VAL A 45 9.67 -3.88 7.07
C VAL A 45 9.75 -3.81 5.54
N SER A 46 10.80 -4.39 4.96
CA SER A 46 10.96 -4.44 3.50
C SER A 46 9.82 -5.18 2.81
N ASP A 47 9.32 -6.26 3.40
CA ASP A 47 8.22 -7.04 2.85
C ASP A 47 6.90 -6.24 2.91
N MET A 48 6.63 -5.54 4.01
CA MET A 48 5.43 -4.69 4.15
C MET A 48 5.46 -3.48 3.21
N ASP A 49 6.62 -2.87 3.01
CA ASP A 49 6.80 -1.76 2.06
C ASP A 49 6.62 -2.22 0.60
N ALA A 50 7.11 -3.42 0.27
CA ALA A 50 6.87 -4.02 -1.05
C ALA A 50 5.37 -4.30 -1.28
N ILE A 51 4.67 -4.86 -0.29
CA ILE A 51 3.21 -5.08 -0.36
C ILE A 51 2.47 -3.76 -0.56
N ARG A 52 2.84 -2.70 0.17
CA ARG A 52 2.26 -1.36 0.05
C ARG A 52 2.47 -0.80 -1.35
N THR A 53 3.70 -0.92 -1.89
CA THR A 53 4.05 -0.45 -3.23
C THR A 53 3.28 -1.21 -4.32
N ASP A 54 3.21 -2.53 -4.24
CA ASP A 54 2.50 -3.37 -5.21
C ASP A 54 0.99 -3.07 -5.20
N ALA A 55 0.40 -2.85 -4.02
CA ALA A 55 -1.00 -2.44 -3.89
C ALA A 55 -1.25 -1.07 -4.54
N TRP A 56 -0.37 -0.09 -4.33
CA TRP A 56 -0.47 1.21 -4.98
C TRP A 56 -0.39 1.11 -6.51
N LEU A 57 0.56 0.32 -7.03
CA LEU A 57 0.67 0.08 -8.47
C LEU A 57 -0.59 -0.58 -9.04
N LEU A 58 -1.21 -1.49 -8.29
CA LEU A 58 -2.50 -2.08 -8.67
C LEU A 58 -3.61 -1.03 -8.76
N ALA A 59 -3.72 -0.13 -7.79
CA ALA A 59 -4.70 0.97 -7.84
C ALA A 59 -4.49 1.84 -9.09
N CYS A 60 -3.22 2.14 -9.42
CA CYS A 60 -2.87 2.88 -10.62
C CYS A 60 -3.30 2.15 -11.91
N MET A 61 -2.96 0.87 -12.05
CA MET A 61 -3.37 0.08 -13.22
C MET A 61 -4.89 -0.01 -13.38
N LEU A 62 -5.63 -0.10 -12.27
CA LEU A 62 -7.10 -0.12 -12.29
C LEU A 62 -7.69 1.23 -12.70
N ALA A 63 -7.12 2.33 -12.19
CA ALA A 63 -7.53 3.68 -12.58
C ALA A 63 -7.30 3.94 -14.07
N GLU A 64 -6.13 3.56 -14.59
CA GLU A 64 -5.83 3.63 -16.03
C GLU A 64 -6.83 2.81 -16.87
N ALA A 65 -7.14 1.59 -16.43
CA ALA A 65 -8.11 0.73 -17.11
C ALA A 65 -9.55 1.28 -17.07
N ASP A 66 -9.92 2.04 -16.03
CA ASP A 66 -11.21 2.75 -15.91
C ASP A 66 -11.25 4.07 -16.70
N GLY A 67 -10.15 4.43 -17.38
CA GLY A 67 -10.02 5.67 -18.13
C GLY A 67 -9.71 6.90 -17.28
N GLN A 68 -9.34 6.70 -16.01
CA GLN A 68 -8.84 7.75 -15.12
C GLN A 68 -7.33 7.94 -15.33
N SER A 69 -6.90 9.20 -15.46
CA SER A 69 -5.47 9.53 -15.58
C SER A 69 -4.78 9.47 -14.20
N VAL A 70 -3.95 8.46 -13.97
CA VAL A 70 -3.17 8.25 -12.73
C VAL A 70 -2.20 9.39 -12.42
N LEU A 71 -1.68 10.07 -13.45
CA LEU A 71 -0.71 11.16 -13.29
C LEU A 71 -1.30 12.45 -12.68
N ALA A 72 -2.61 12.51 -12.42
CA ALA A 72 -3.25 13.65 -11.80
C ALA A 72 -3.22 13.62 -10.26
N GLY A 73 -2.90 12.47 -9.64
CA GLY A 73 -3.01 12.25 -8.19
C GLY A 73 -1.68 12.05 -7.45
N LEU A 74 -0.53 12.08 -8.13
CA LEU A 74 0.77 11.85 -7.49
C LEU A 74 1.08 12.98 -6.48
N PRO A 75 1.23 12.69 -5.17
CA PRO A 75 1.81 13.64 -4.23
C PRO A 75 3.32 13.69 -4.51
N GLY A 76 3.73 14.48 -5.50
CA GLY A 76 5.12 14.61 -5.96
C GLY A 76 6.10 15.24 -4.96
N SER A 77 5.79 15.29 -3.66
CA SER A 77 6.60 16.03 -2.69
C SER A 77 6.68 15.41 -1.28
N GLN A 78 6.41 14.12 -1.09
CA GLN A 78 6.54 13.50 0.25
C GLN A 78 7.60 12.39 0.35
N TRP A 79 8.34 12.14 -0.73
CA TRP A 79 9.46 11.19 -0.75
C TRP A 79 10.77 11.96 -0.82
N ASN A 80 11.16 12.58 0.30
CA ASN A 80 12.52 13.06 0.56
C ASN A 80 12.80 13.01 2.06
#